data_AF-A0A552V9H4-F1
#
_entry.id   AF-A0A552V9H4-F1
#
_cell.length_a   1.000
_cell.length_b   1.000
_cell.length_c   1.000
_cell.angle_alpha   90.00
_cell.angle_beta   90.00
_cell.angle_gamma   90.00
#
_symmetry.space_group_name_H-M   'P 1'
#
loop_
_entity.id
_entity.type
_entity.pdbx_description
1 polymer ?
#
loop_
_entity_poly.entity_id
_entity_poly.type
_entity_poly.pdbx_seq_one_letter_code
_entity_poly.pdbx_strand_id
1 'polypeptide(L)'
;MTDIDRYITQLLDGNVLPGEPPFSLDSNFRAVDREAYQSYLPVLCRFIETETDLFKRSIARLVLERIIPDKPDLATANCLLKGLEDPDRITRNSLLSHIEPLQLPEGTDLESIKECIRKGDFLVRSSALKALRAAPGIEGELFLLEVLRRTDNFWDIETIADILGDIGSVFSLPVLMARLENETAETDEDIYLALEKIASRLDMPKDLRAQLGDPDFWKVKWQGTKESFVGFMAMVALMSGNGDNPEAADQLGEIFREEMHVDIAPFQTYRELRLCSNDEDMFGAMVGIEESLQSRILLEVALSDTGISESRESQFEGVYFNMLNDYLFTRLRRKIRFADDDF
;
A
#
# COMPACT_ATOMS: atom_id res chain seq x y z
N MET A 1 25.66 -21.65 27.06
CA MET A 1 24.44 -22.04 26.33
C MET A 1 23.47 -22.59 27.33
N THR A 2 22.60 -21.74 27.85
CA THR A 2 21.45 -22.15 28.65
C THR A 2 20.56 -23.04 27.77
N ASP A 3 20.12 -24.15 28.33
CA ASP A 3 19.49 -25.30 27.69
C ASP A 3 18.09 -24.95 27.13
N ILE A 4 18.03 -24.34 25.94
CA ILE A 4 16.78 -23.97 25.25
C ILE A 4 15.93 -25.22 25.04
N ASP A 5 16.54 -26.37 24.71
CA ASP A 5 15.84 -27.65 24.55
C ASP A 5 15.11 -28.08 25.82
N ARG A 6 15.81 -28.06 26.98
CA ARG A 6 15.18 -28.36 28.27
C ARG A 6 14.07 -27.37 28.60
N TYR A 7 14.24 -26.09 28.28
CA TYR A 7 13.21 -25.09 28.55
C TYR A 7 11.97 -25.27 27.68
N ILE A 8 12.14 -25.47 26.37
CA ILE A 8 11.04 -25.77 25.46
C ILE A 8 10.31 -27.02 25.95
N THR A 9 11.05 -28.06 26.35
CA THR A 9 10.47 -29.29 26.90
C THR A 9 9.66 -29.02 28.17
N GLN A 10 10.21 -28.26 29.13
CA GLN A 10 9.50 -27.88 30.37
C GLN A 10 8.23 -27.05 30.09
N LEU A 11 8.28 -26.16 29.09
CA LEU A 11 7.14 -25.36 28.66
C LEU A 11 6.03 -26.23 28.09
N LEU A 12 6.39 -27.13 27.18
CA LEU A 12 5.46 -28.06 26.55
C LEU A 12 4.86 -29.06 27.54
N ASP A 13 5.62 -29.43 28.58
CA ASP A 13 5.13 -30.27 29.68
C ASP A 13 4.27 -29.48 30.70
N GLY A 14 4.11 -28.17 30.51
CA GLY A 14 3.30 -27.29 31.36
C GLY A 14 3.92 -26.94 32.71
N ASN A 15 5.23 -27.22 32.88
CA ASN A 15 5.97 -27.10 34.13
C ASN A 15 6.66 -25.74 34.34
N VAL A 16 6.52 -24.78 33.41
CA VAL A 16 7.15 -23.46 33.53
C VAL A 16 6.45 -22.61 34.58
N LEU A 17 7.21 -22.17 35.58
CA LEU A 17 6.78 -21.26 36.64
C LEU A 17 7.15 -19.81 36.32
N PRO A 18 6.39 -18.81 36.82
CA PRO A 18 6.78 -17.41 36.71
C PRO A 18 8.18 -17.16 37.31
N GLY A 19 9.10 -16.62 36.51
CA GLY A 19 10.45 -16.24 36.95
C GLY A 19 11.59 -17.18 36.56
N GLU A 20 11.33 -18.33 35.92
CA GLU A 20 12.41 -19.17 35.36
C GLU A 20 12.91 -18.64 34.00
N PRO A 21 14.24 -18.58 33.76
CA PRO A 21 14.83 -17.98 32.56
C PRO A 21 14.32 -18.62 31.24
N PRO A 22 14.30 -17.88 30.10
CA PRO A 22 15.28 -16.84 29.75
C PRO A 22 14.72 -15.42 29.93
N PHE A 23 14.83 -14.89 31.15
CA PHE A 23 14.59 -13.48 31.46
C PHE A 23 15.89 -12.64 31.38
N SER A 24 16.97 -13.15 30.77
CA SER A 24 17.99 -12.23 30.29
C SER A 24 17.39 -11.51 29.07
N LEU A 25 16.73 -10.39 29.36
CA LEU A 25 16.18 -9.38 28.46
C LEU A 25 17.28 -8.76 27.59
N ASP A 26 18.08 -9.56 26.92
CA ASP A 26 18.74 -9.06 25.72
C ASP A 26 17.71 -9.19 24.60
N SER A 27 17.08 -8.06 24.27
CA SER A 27 16.16 -7.95 23.14
C SER A 27 16.79 -8.44 21.83
N ASN A 28 18.12 -8.57 21.76
CA ASN A 28 18.88 -9.02 20.59
C ASN A 28 19.28 -10.51 20.62
N PHE A 29 18.97 -11.26 21.68
CA PHE A 29 19.33 -12.68 21.73
C PHE A 29 18.47 -13.49 20.74
N ARG A 30 18.94 -13.72 19.52
CA ARG A 30 18.38 -14.72 18.60
C ARG A 30 19.13 -16.03 18.75
N ALA A 31 18.44 -17.18 18.61
CA ALA A 31 19.12 -18.46 18.59
C ALA A 31 20.15 -18.48 17.45
N VAL A 32 21.41 -18.78 17.78
CA VAL A 32 22.54 -18.79 16.83
C VAL A 32 22.39 -19.91 15.80
N ASP A 33 21.74 -21.01 16.18
CA ASP A 33 21.46 -22.16 15.33
C ASP A 33 19.96 -22.44 15.31
N ARG A 34 19.21 -21.72 14.45
CA ARG A 34 17.75 -21.84 14.36
C ARG A 34 17.30 -23.14 13.71
N GLU A 35 18.16 -23.74 12.89
CA GLU A 35 17.88 -25.02 12.22
C GLU A 35 17.72 -26.15 13.23
N ALA A 36 18.53 -26.14 14.31
CA ALA A 36 18.42 -27.10 15.40
C ALA A 36 17.04 -27.13 16.08
N TYR A 37 16.29 -26.02 16.04
CA TYR A 37 15.00 -25.87 16.73
C TYR A 37 13.77 -25.99 15.81
N GLN A 38 13.94 -26.25 14.51
CA GLN A 38 12.82 -26.33 13.56
C GLN A 38 11.78 -27.39 13.97
N SER A 39 12.22 -28.49 14.58
CA SER A 39 11.34 -29.57 15.05
C SER A 39 10.34 -29.12 16.13
N TYR A 40 10.65 -28.05 16.86
CA TYR A 40 9.78 -27.51 17.90
C TYR A 40 8.70 -26.57 17.36
N LEU A 41 8.86 -25.99 16.17
CA LEU A 41 7.93 -24.99 15.62
C LEU A 41 6.48 -25.50 15.53
N PRO A 42 6.19 -26.69 14.96
CA PRO A 42 4.81 -27.17 14.86
C PRO A 42 4.18 -27.46 16.22
N VAL A 43 5.00 -27.85 17.20
CA VAL A 43 4.54 -28.17 18.56
C VAL A 43 4.26 -26.88 19.34
N LEU A 44 5.14 -25.89 19.25
CA LEU A 44 4.94 -24.57 19.85
C LEU A 44 3.74 -23.84 19.26
N CYS A 45 3.55 -23.88 17.95
CA CYS A 45 2.39 -23.28 17.31
C CYS A 45 1.08 -23.89 17.81
N ARG A 46 0.99 -25.23 17.86
CA ARG A 46 -0.17 -25.92 18.42
C ARG A 46 -0.39 -25.60 19.90
N PHE A 47 0.69 -25.50 20.67
CA PHE A 47 0.62 -25.10 22.07
C PHE A 47 0.03 -23.69 22.21
N ILE A 48 0.53 -22.71 21.45
CA ILE A 48 0.04 -21.33 21.45
C ILE A 48 -1.46 -21.27 21.11
N GLU A 49 -1.92 -22.09 20.16
CA GLU A 49 -3.31 -22.12 19.74
C GLU A 49 -4.27 -22.73 20.77
N THR A 50 -3.80 -23.68 21.58
CA THR A 50 -4.65 -24.48 22.48
C THR A 50 -4.53 -24.09 23.95
N GLU A 51 -3.42 -23.47 24.35
CA GLU A 51 -3.15 -23.03 25.72
C GLU A 51 -4.08 -21.89 26.09
N THR A 52 -4.78 -22.01 27.23
CA THR A 52 -5.73 -21.00 27.73
C THR A 52 -5.06 -20.02 28.69
N ASP A 53 -3.95 -20.40 29.32
CA ASP A 53 -3.17 -19.54 30.20
C ASP A 53 -2.38 -18.50 29.40
N LEU A 54 -2.72 -17.22 29.59
CA LEU A 54 -2.08 -16.11 28.88
C LEU A 54 -0.58 -16.01 29.14
N PHE A 55 -0.12 -16.33 30.35
CA PHE A 55 1.30 -16.26 30.69
C PHE A 55 2.08 -17.34 29.92
N LYS A 56 1.62 -18.59 29.97
CA LYS A 56 2.25 -19.70 29.23
C LYS A 56 2.23 -19.46 27.72
N ARG A 57 1.12 -18.96 27.18
CA ARG A 57 1.01 -18.60 25.77
C ARG A 57 2.00 -17.49 25.37
N SER A 58 2.16 -16.48 26.22
CA SER A 58 3.11 -15.38 26.00
C SER A 58 4.56 -15.89 26.01
N ILE A 59 4.90 -16.77 26.96
CA ILE A 59 6.22 -17.42 27.01
C ILE A 59 6.46 -18.25 25.73
N ALA A 60 5.47 -19.03 25.29
CA ALA A 60 5.60 -19.81 24.06
C ALA A 60 5.82 -18.93 22.81
N ARG A 61 5.16 -17.77 22.74
CA ARG A 61 5.41 -16.78 21.68
C ARG A 61 6.81 -16.20 21.74
N LEU A 62 7.29 -15.83 22.92
CA LEU A 62 8.66 -15.35 23.10
C LEU A 62 9.68 -16.41 22.66
N VAL A 63 9.44 -17.68 22.98
CA VAL A 63 10.29 -18.79 22.50
C VAL A 63 10.24 -18.89 20.98
N LEU A 64 9.04 -18.88 20.40
CA LEU A 64 8.83 -18.94 18.94
C LEU A 64 9.58 -17.81 18.23
N GLU A 65 9.45 -16.57 18.71
CA GLU A 65 10.17 -15.38 18.23
C GLU A 65 11.70 -15.55 18.22
N ARG A 66 12.26 -16.38 19.10
CA ARG A 66 13.71 -16.57 19.27
C ARG A 66 14.29 -17.66 18.39
N ILE A 67 13.47 -18.64 18.02
CA ILE A 67 13.88 -19.82 17.25
C ILE A 67 13.38 -19.81 15.80
N ILE A 68 12.46 -18.90 15.45
CA ILE A 68 11.89 -18.87 14.11
C ILE A 68 12.97 -18.59 13.04
N PRO A 69 13.06 -19.38 11.96
CA PRO A 69 13.98 -19.10 10.86
C PRO A 69 13.62 -17.80 10.14
N ASP A 70 14.60 -17.18 9.46
CA ASP A 70 14.35 -15.97 8.66
C ASP A 70 13.37 -16.23 7.50
N LYS A 71 13.24 -17.49 7.06
CA LYS A 71 12.30 -17.98 6.05
C LYS A 71 11.39 -19.06 6.67
N PRO A 72 10.34 -18.68 7.41
CA PRO A 72 9.42 -19.65 7.98
C PRO A 72 8.61 -20.38 6.90
N ASP A 73 8.18 -21.60 7.21
CA ASP A 73 7.15 -22.26 6.41
C ASP A 73 5.78 -21.59 6.61
N LEU A 74 4.83 -21.91 5.72
CA LEU A 74 3.51 -21.28 5.73
C LEU A 74 2.75 -21.52 7.05
N ALA A 75 2.91 -22.70 7.64
CA ALA A 75 2.26 -23.03 8.91
C ALA A 75 2.78 -22.15 10.06
N THR A 76 4.10 -21.96 10.14
CA THR A 76 4.76 -21.13 11.14
C THR A 76 4.44 -19.65 10.92
N ALA A 77 4.41 -19.19 9.67
CA ALA A 77 4.01 -17.83 9.32
C ALA A 77 2.56 -17.55 9.77
N ASN A 78 1.60 -18.41 9.43
CA ASN A 78 0.20 -18.24 9.83
C ASN A 78 0.01 -18.28 11.35
N CYS A 79 0.76 -19.14 12.03
CA CYS A 79 0.80 -19.21 13.48
C CYS A 79 1.26 -17.90 14.13
N LEU A 80 2.29 -17.24 13.58
CA LEU A 80 2.71 -15.91 14.03
C LEU A 80 1.62 -14.86 13.80
N LEU A 81 1.04 -14.83 12.60
CA LEU A 81 0.08 -13.81 12.18
C LEU A 81 -1.22 -13.87 12.98
N LYS A 82 -1.69 -15.08 13.30
CA LYS A 82 -2.80 -15.30 14.24
C LYS A 82 -2.50 -14.73 15.63
N GLY A 83 -1.23 -14.65 16.02
CA GLY A 83 -0.80 -13.99 17.26
C GLY A 83 -1.12 -12.48 17.30
N LEU A 84 -1.33 -11.84 16.14
CA LEU A 84 -1.70 -10.43 16.05
C LEU A 84 -3.16 -10.17 16.45
N GLU A 85 -3.98 -11.22 16.63
CA GLU A 85 -5.33 -11.11 17.18
C GLU A 85 -5.35 -10.98 18.72
N ASP A 86 -4.17 -11.03 19.37
CA ASP A 86 -4.08 -10.94 20.82
C ASP A 86 -4.61 -9.59 21.33
N PRO A 87 -5.42 -9.55 22.42
CA PRO A 87 -5.91 -8.30 22.97
C PRO A 87 -4.80 -7.38 23.51
N ASP A 88 -3.66 -7.91 23.94
CA ASP A 88 -2.56 -7.12 24.48
C ASP A 88 -1.75 -6.42 23.37
N ARG A 89 -1.75 -5.09 23.42
CA ARG A 89 -1.04 -4.26 22.42
C ARG A 89 0.47 -4.44 22.45
N ILE A 90 1.06 -4.72 23.62
CA ILE A 90 2.51 -4.88 23.76
C ILE A 90 2.94 -6.15 23.03
N THR A 91 2.18 -7.23 23.22
CA THR A 91 2.35 -8.50 22.53
C THR A 91 2.22 -8.34 21.02
N ARG A 92 1.16 -7.68 20.52
CA ARG A 92 1.03 -7.41 19.07
C ARG A 92 2.23 -6.64 18.51
N ASN A 93 2.64 -5.56 19.19
CA ASN A 93 3.77 -4.75 18.76
C ASN A 93 5.09 -5.54 18.74
N SER A 94 5.33 -6.38 19.75
CA SER A 94 6.49 -7.28 19.80
C SER A 94 6.49 -8.21 18.60
N LEU A 95 5.38 -8.91 18.35
CA LEU A 95 5.25 -9.84 17.22
C LEU A 95 5.52 -9.14 15.88
N LEU A 96 4.92 -7.97 15.65
CA LEU A 96 5.15 -7.19 14.42
C LEU A 96 6.62 -6.82 14.20
N SER A 97 7.31 -6.41 15.27
CA SER A 97 8.75 -6.09 15.22
C SER A 97 9.62 -7.33 14.91
N HIS A 98 9.14 -8.52 15.27
CA HIS A 98 9.82 -9.78 14.95
C HIS A 98 9.48 -10.29 13.54
N ILE A 99 8.29 -9.95 13.01
CA ILE A 99 7.86 -10.27 11.66
C ILE A 99 8.61 -9.43 10.62
N GLU A 100 8.80 -8.12 10.87
CA GLU A 100 9.48 -7.19 9.94
C GLU A 100 10.73 -7.74 9.23
N PRO A 101 11.71 -8.37 9.92
CA PRO A 101 12.92 -8.87 9.27
C PRO A 101 12.78 -10.26 8.60
N LEU A 102 11.59 -10.86 8.59
CA LEU A 102 11.37 -12.19 7.99
C LEU A 102 11.11 -12.09 6.49
N GLN A 103 11.13 -13.25 5.81
CA GLN A 103 10.63 -13.43 4.45
C GLN A 103 9.46 -14.40 4.51
N LEU A 104 8.24 -13.87 4.56
CA LEU A 104 7.04 -14.69 4.62
C LEU A 104 6.88 -15.47 3.29
N PRO A 105 6.43 -16.73 3.34
CA PRO A 105 6.28 -17.53 2.14
C PRO A 105 5.08 -17.06 1.29
N GLU A 106 5.13 -17.34 -0.01
CA GLU A 106 4.00 -17.17 -0.93
C GLU A 106 2.73 -17.84 -0.39
N GLY A 107 1.57 -17.17 -0.54
CA GLY A 107 0.28 -17.64 -0.04
C GLY A 107 0.02 -17.35 1.45
N THR A 108 0.90 -16.59 2.12
CA THR A 108 0.65 -16.07 3.47
C THR A 108 -0.46 -15.02 3.46
N ASP A 109 -1.44 -15.15 4.36
CA ASP A 109 -2.54 -14.18 4.50
C ASP A 109 -2.10 -12.98 5.36
N LEU A 110 -1.98 -11.81 4.74
CA LEU A 110 -1.54 -10.58 5.42
C LEU A 110 -2.67 -9.82 6.14
N GLU A 111 -3.90 -10.32 6.16
CA GLU A 111 -5.05 -9.57 6.68
C GLU A 111 -4.89 -9.17 8.15
N SER A 112 -4.28 -10.03 8.98
CA SER A 112 -4.00 -9.68 10.39
C SER A 112 -3.04 -8.49 10.54
N ILE A 113 -2.08 -8.32 9.61
CA ILE A 113 -1.21 -7.13 9.58
C ILE A 113 -2.00 -5.92 9.09
N LYS A 114 -2.78 -6.07 8.00
CA LYS A 114 -3.61 -4.99 7.44
C LYS A 114 -4.61 -4.45 8.47
N GLU A 115 -5.20 -5.33 9.26
CA GLU A 115 -6.11 -4.96 10.35
C GLU A 115 -5.40 -4.20 11.48
N CYS A 116 -4.16 -4.57 11.81
CA CYS A 116 -3.33 -3.81 12.74
C CYS A 116 -3.03 -2.39 12.23
N ILE A 117 -2.92 -2.21 10.91
CA ILE A 117 -2.74 -0.87 10.30
C ILE A 117 -4.03 -0.06 10.40
N ARG A 118 -5.19 -0.66 10.06
CA ARG A 118 -6.48 0.01 10.11
C ARG A 118 -6.89 0.40 11.54
N LYS A 119 -6.83 -0.56 12.48
CA LYS A 119 -7.40 -0.41 13.84
C LYS A 119 -6.38 -0.19 14.95
N GLY A 120 -5.08 -0.31 14.65
CA GLY A 120 -4.02 -0.15 15.64
C GLY A 120 -3.92 1.28 16.18
N ASP A 121 -3.42 1.40 17.41
CA ASP A 121 -2.90 2.69 17.88
C ASP A 121 -1.61 3.04 17.13
N PHE A 122 -1.10 4.26 17.34
CA PHE A 122 0.10 4.75 16.66
C PHE A 122 1.27 3.74 16.65
N LEU A 123 1.54 3.11 17.79
CA LEU A 123 2.67 2.18 17.94
C LEU A 123 2.42 0.88 17.15
N VAL A 124 1.24 0.28 17.32
CA VAL A 124 0.88 -0.97 16.61
C VAL A 124 0.80 -0.72 15.10
N ARG A 125 0.23 0.41 14.67
CA ARG A 125 0.13 0.79 13.26
C ARG A 125 1.50 0.95 12.61
N SER A 126 2.42 1.71 13.23
CA SER A 126 3.77 1.91 12.70
C SER A 126 4.54 0.59 12.56
N SER A 127 4.47 -0.28 13.58
CA SER A 127 5.10 -1.61 13.51
C SER A 127 4.43 -2.52 12.47
N ALA A 128 3.12 -2.40 12.27
CA ALA A 128 2.40 -3.16 11.26
C ALA A 128 2.75 -2.72 9.83
N LEU A 129 2.92 -1.40 9.60
CA LEU A 129 3.45 -0.89 8.34
C LEU A 129 4.83 -1.49 8.06
N LYS A 130 5.74 -1.46 9.03
CA LYS A 130 7.09 -2.05 8.89
C LYS A 130 7.05 -3.55 8.63
N ALA A 131 6.13 -4.27 9.28
CA ALA A 131 5.96 -5.71 9.08
C ALA A 131 5.60 -6.09 7.63
N LEU A 132 5.02 -5.19 6.83
CA LEU A 132 4.74 -5.43 5.41
C LEU A 132 6.01 -5.60 4.56
N ARG A 133 7.18 -5.21 5.06
CA ARG A 133 8.48 -5.54 4.44
C ARG A 133 8.70 -7.05 4.30
N ALA A 134 8.10 -7.83 5.19
CA ALA A 134 8.20 -9.29 5.19
C ALA A 134 7.22 -9.97 4.22
N ALA A 135 6.30 -9.22 3.62
CA ALA A 135 5.29 -9.75 2.70
C ALA A 135 5.92 -10.45 1.48
N PRO A 136 5.32 -11.53 0.96
CA PRO A 136 5.76 -12.14 -0.27
C PRO A 136 5.43 -11.25 -1.48
N GLY A 137 6.29 -11.29 -2.50
CA GLY A 137 6.07 -10.62 -3.78
C GLY A 137 5.82 -9.11 -3.66
N ILE A 138 4.82 -8.62 -4.41
CA ILE A 138 4.45 -7.19 -4.50
C ILE A 138 3.32 -6.80 -3.53
N GLU A 139 2.73 -7.75 -2.79
CA GLU A 139 1.53 -7.49 -1.99
C GLU A 139 1.74 -6.43 -0.91
N GLY A 140 2.90 -6.47 -0.25
CA GLY A 140 3.28 -5.45 0.75
C GLY A 140 3.39 -4.05 0.13
N GLU A 141 4.03 -3.93 -1.03
CA GLU A 141 4.11 -2.67 -1.78
C GLU A 141 2.71 -2.16 -2.14
N LEU A 142 1.85 -2.99 -2.73
CA LEU A 142 0.50 -2.58 -3.16
C LEU A 142 -0.32 -2.04 -1.99
N PHE A 143 -0.27 -2.70 -0.83
CA PHE A 143 -1.01 -2.24 0.35
C PHE A 143 -0.42 -0.95 0.93
N LEU A 144 0.92 -0.82 0.99
CA LEU A 144 1.57 0.43 1.41
C LEU A 144 1.16 1.60 0.50
N LEU A 145 1.10 1.38 -0.81
CA LEU A 145 0.62 2.39 -1.76
C LEU A 145 -0.86 2.72 -1.55
N GLU A 146 -1.70 1.75 -1.21
CA GLU A 146 -3.11 1.99 -0.85
C GLU A 146 -3.20 2.92 0.36
N VAL A 147 -2.44 2.65 1.42
CA VAL A 147 -2.43 3.48 2.64
C VAL A 147 -1.87 4.88 2.33
N LEU A 148 -0.76 4.97 1.59
CA LEU A 148 -0.11 6.24 1.25
C LEU A 148 -1.03 7.17 0.44
N ARG A 149 -1.89 6.60 -0.42
CA ARG A 149 -2.87 7.37 -1.20
C ARG A 149 -3.91 8.09 -0.34
N ARG A 150 -4.16 7.61 0.89
CA ARG A 150 -5.28 8.05 1.73
C ARG A 150 -4.84 8.74 3.02
N THR A 151 -3.68 8.41 3.56
CA THR A 151 -3.24 8.95 4.86
C THR A 151 -2.75 10.39 4.76
N ASP A 152 -3.17 11.22 5.71
CA ASP A 152 -2.58 12.53 5.99
C ASP A 152 -1.75 12.53 7.29
N ASN A 153 -1.58 11.35 7.89
CA ASN A 153 -0.74 11.21 9.08
C ASN A 153 0.73 11.31 8.67
N PHE A 154 1.39 12.35 9.16
CA PHE A 154 2.81 12.61 8.97
C PHE A 154 3.70 11.36 9.15
N TRP A 155 3.53 10.64 10.26
CA TRP A 155 4.37 9.49 10.62
C TRP A 155 4.10 8.26 9.75
N ASP A 156 2.86 8.09 9.29
CA ASP A 156 2.53 7.01 8.36
C ASP A 156 3.20 7.28 7.01
N ILE A 157 3.20 8.54 6.54
CA ILE A 157 3.86 8.94 5.29
C ILE A 157 5.36 8.69 5.36
N GLU A 158 6.03 9.18 6.41
CA GLU A 158 7.46 8.96 6.66
C GLU A 158 7.79 7.45 6.69
N THR A 159 7.04 6.68 7.49
CA THR A 159 7.25 5.23 7.64
C THR A 159 7.05 4.51 6.31
N ILE A 160 5.99 4.82 5.57
CA ILE A 160 5.71 4.19 4.28
C ILE A 160 6.77 4.56 3.25
N ALA A 161 7.18 5.83 3.18
CA ALA A 161 8.23 6.28 2.27
C ALA A 161 9.54 5.52 2.51
N ASP A 162 9.98 5.39 3.77
CA ASP A 162 11.20 4.62 4.09
C ASP A 162 11.09 3.15 3.64
N ILE A 163 9.96 2.49 3.94
CA ILE A 163 9.75 1.09 3.55
C ILE A 163 9.72 0.94 2.02
N LEU A 164 8.99 1.82 1.31
CA LEU A 164 8.93 1.81 -0.16
C LEU A 164 10.29 2.13 -0.78
N GLY A 165 11.14 2.93 -0.13
CA GLY A 165 12.53 3.11 -0.55
C GLY A 165 13.29 1.78 -0.67
N ASP A 166 13.03 0.87 0.26
CA ASP A 166 13.75 -0.40 0.33
C ASP A 166 13.09 -1.53 -0.47
N ILE A 167 11.76 -1.56 -0.56
CA ILE A 167 11.02 -2.64 -1.25
C ILE A 167 10.32 -2.20 -2.54
N GLY A 168 9.96 -0.92 -2.68
CA GLY A 168 9.09 -0.38 -3.71
C GLY A 168 9.65 -0.43 -5.13
N SER A 169 8.86 -0.93 -6.07
CA SER A 169 9.18 -0.99 -7.49
C SER A 169 8.98 0.36 -8.20
N VAL A 170 9.06 0.35 -9.53
CA VAL A 170 8.69 1.51 -10.36
C VAL A 170 7.25 1.97 -10.09
N PHE A 171 6.34 1.09 -9.65
CA PHE A 171 4.95 1.44 -9.35
C PHE A 171 4.80 2.34 -8.13
N SER A 172 5.81 2.40 -7.26
CA SER A 172 5.80 3.30 -6.10
C SER A 172 6.05 4.76 -6.47
N LEU A 173 6.76 5.02 -7.59
CA LEU A 173 7.17 6.36 -8.02
C LEU A 173 6.00 7.35 -8.20
N PRO A 174 4.93 7.05 -8.95
CA PRO A 174 3.83 7.99 -9.15
C PRO A 174 3.11 8.37 -7.86
N VAL A 175 2.92 7.41 -6.93
CA VAL A 175 2.23 7.66 -5.67
C VAL A 175 3.09 8.52 -4.75
N LEU A 176 4.38 8.19 -4.61
CA LEU A 176 5.34 9.00 -3.87
C LEU A 176 5.42 10.43 -4.43
N MET A 177 5.53 10.58 -5.74
CA MET A 177 5.59 11.89 -6.37
C MET A 177 4.31 12.70 -6.18
N ALA A 178 3.13 12.06 -6.22
CA ALA A 178 1.85 12.72 -5.99
C ALA A 178 1.65 13.23 -4.55
N ARG A 179 2.46 12.73 -3.59
CA ARG A 179 2.44 13.17 -2.19
C ARG A 179 3.26 14.43 -1.94
N LEU A 180 4.13 14.84 -2.86
CA LEU A 180 4.88 16.09 -2.71
C LEU A 180 3.94 17.30 -2.66
N GLU A 181 4.18 18.20 -1.71
CA GLU A 181 3.31 19.36 -1.42
C GLU A 181 3.93 20.72 -1.74
N ASN A 182 5.20 20.76 -2.19
CA ASN A 182 6.03 21.90 -2.61
C ASN A 182 7.28 22.09 -1.72
N GLU A 183 8.18 21.10 -1.70
CA GLU A 183 9.57 21.11 -1.21
C GLU A 183 9.83 21.54 0.26
N THR A 184 8.81 21.98 1.00
CA THR A 184 8.95 22.49 2.38
C THR A 184 8.24 21.64 3.43
N ALA A 185 7.50 20.61 3.01
CA ALA A 185 6.89 19.69 3.96
C ALA A 185 7.97 18.75 4.52
N GLU A 186 7.94 18.48 5.82
CA GLU A 186 8.91 17.60 6.49
C GLU A 186 8.91 16.19 5.87
N THR A 187 7.78 15.73 5.32
CA THR A 187 7.65 14.46 4.60
C THR A 187 8.28 14.44 3.20
N ASP A 188 8.56 15.61 2.59
CA ASP A 188 9.10 15.66 1.23
C ASP A 188 10.53 15.11 1.20
N GLU A 189 11.32 15.31 2.26
CA GLU A 189 12.68 14.75 2.36
C GLU A 189 12.66 13.21 2.35
N ASP A 190 11.77 12.59 3.13
CA ASP A 190 11.61 11.13 3.16
C ASP A 190 11.13 10.57 1.83
N ILE A 191 10.21 11.27 1.16
CA ILE A 191 9.73 10.91 -0.17
C ILE A 191 10.88 10.97 -1.18
N TYR A 192 11.68 12.03 -1.19
CA TYR A 192 12.84 12.14 -2.08
C TYR A 192 13.90 11.06 -1.79
N LEU A 193 14.15 10.76 -0.52
CA LEU A 193 15.04 9.66 -0.12
C LEU A 193 14.51 8.30 -0.61
N ALA A 194 13.20 8.06 -0.52
CA ALA A 194 12.57 6.85 -1.02
C ALA A 194 12.73 6.72 -2.54
N LEU A 195 12.40 7.78 -3.28
CA LEU A 195 12.56 7.86 -4.74
C LEU A 195 14.02 7.58 -5.14
N GLU A 196 14.99 8.13 -4.40
CA GLU A 196 16.41 7.92 -4.62
C GLU A 196 16.86 6.48 -4.38
N LYS A 197 16.41 5.87 -3.27
CA LYS A 197 16.68 4.47 -2.95
C LYS A 197 16.12 3.55 -4.03
N ILE A 198 14.88 3.78 -4.48
CA ILE A 198 14.24 3.01 -5.56
C ILE A 198 15.05 3.16 -6.85
N ALA A 199 15.34 4.38 -7.28
CA ALA A 199 16.07 4.63 -8.52
C ALA A 199 17.47 3.99 -8.50
N SER A 200 18.16 4.04 -7.37
CA SER A 200 19.48 3.44 -7.19
C SER A 200 19.44 1.92 -7.20
N ARG A 201 18.46 1.31 -6.50
CA ARG A 201 18.29 -0.15 -6.44
C ARG A 201 17.90 -0.76 -7.79
N LEU A 202 17.17 -0.02 -8.60
CA LEU A 202 16.76 -0.42 -9.95
C LEU A 202 17.78 -0.08 -11.03
N ASP A 203 18.96 0.44 -10.67
CA ASP A 203 20.01 0.90 -11.61
C ASP A 203 19.45 1.82 -12.72
N MET A 204 18.58 2.75 -12.33
CA MET A 204 17.89 3.62 -13.27
C MET A 204 18.86 4.55 -14.02
N PRO A 205 18.79 4.64 -15.36
CA PRO A 205 19.59 5.58 -16.12
C PRO A 205 19.41 7.02 -15.64
N LYS A 206 20.48 7.82 -15.63
CA LYS A 206 20.45 9.20 -15.11
C LYS A 206 19.37 10.07 -15.76
N ASP A 207 19.19 9.95 -17.08
CA ASP A 207 18.20 10.73 -17.81
C ASP A 207 16.76 10.34 -17.41
N LEU A 208 16.50 9.03 -17.27
CA LEU A 208 15.20 8.52 -16.82
C LEU A 208 14.94 8.91 -15.36
N ARG A 209 15.95 8.82 -14.50
CA ARG A 209 15.86 9.25 -13.11
C ARG A 209 15.56 10.74 -12.98
N ALA A 210 16.22 11.58 -13.79
CA ALA A 210 15.95 13.02 -13.81
C ALA A 210 14.51 13.31 -14.28
N GLN A 211 14.04 12.59 -15.30
CA GLN A 211 12.68 12.73 -15.83
C GLN A 211 11.61 12.27 -14.84
N LEU A 212 11.75 11.06 -14.27
CA LEU A 212 10.78 10.52 -13.30
C LEU A 212 10.85 11.24 -11.94
N GLY A 213 11.96 11.91 -11.64
CA GLY A 213 12.13 12.73 -10.44
C GLY A 213 11.56 14.14 -10.56
N ASP A 214 11.14 14.57 -11.76
CA ASP A 214 10.54 15.88 -12.00
C ASP A 214 9.02 15.82 -11.72
N PRO A 215 8.48 16.55 -10.72
CA PRO A 215 7.05 16.59 -10.46
C PRO A 215 6.22 17.03 -11.68
N ASP A 216 6.77 17.89 -12.55
CA ASP A 216 6.08 18.37 -13.75
C ASP A 216 5.88 17.28 -14.80
N PHE A 217 6.74 16.25 -14.81
CA PHE A 217 6.60 15.10 -15.73
C PHE A 217 5.30 14.32 -15.51
N TRP A 218 4.84 14.24 -14.26
CA TRP A 218 3.67 13.45 -13.88
C TRP A 218 2.35 14.19 -14.03
N LYS A 219 2.38 15.51 -14.23
CA LYS A 219 1.19 16.33 -14.36
C LYS A 219 0.43 15.95 -15.62
N VAL A 220 -0.74 15.35 -15.43
CA VAL A 220 -1.68 15.06 -16.51
C VAL A 220 -2.23 16.39 -17.04
N LYS A 221 -2.19 16.60 -18.35
CA LYS A 221 -2.73 17.80 -18.99
C LYS A 221 -3.90 17.43 -19.87
N TRP A 222 -5.02 18.13 -19.71
CA TRP A 222 -6.17 17.97 -20.60
C TRP A 222 -5.84 18.47 -22.00
N GLN A 223 -6.01 17.61 -23.01
CA GLN A 223 -5.75 17.95 -24.42
C GLN A 223 -7.04 18.16 -25.24
N GLY A 224 -8.20 17.83 -24.68
CA GLY A 224 -9.50 18.00 -25.34
C GLY A 224 -9.97 19.45 -25.34
N THR A 225 -11.13 19.71 -25.97
CA THR A 225 -11.77 21.03 -25.85
C THR A 225 -12.40 21.20 -24.47
N LYS A 226 -12.78 22.45 -24.14
CA LYS A 226 -13.50 22.75 -22.89
C LYS A 226 -14.90 22.13 -22.87
N GLU A 227 -15.55 22.00 -24.02
CA GLU A 227 -16.84 21.31 -24.17
C GLU A 227 -16.67 19.81 -23.91
N SER A 228 -15.59 19.20 -24.43
CA SER A 228 -15.25 17.81 -24.12
C SER A 228 -14.95 17.62 -22.64
N PHE A 229 -14.33 18.60 -21.97
CA PHE A 229 -14.09 18.56 -20.53
C PHE A 229 -15.41 18.59 -19.73
N VAL A 230 -16.35 19.45 -20.12
CA VAL A 230 -17.69 19.48 -19.50
C VAL A 230 -18.43 18.16 -19.68
N GLY A 231 -18.39 17.58 -20.88
CA GLY A 231 -18.97 16.25 -21.13
C GLY A 231 -18.33 15.15 -20.28
N PHE A 232 -16.99 15.14 -20.19
CA PHE A 232 -16.26 14.22 -19.32
C PHE A 232 -16.68 14.38 -17.85
N MET A 233 -16.72 15.61 -17.34
CA MET A 233 -17.09 15.87 -15.95
C MET A 233 -18.56 15.55 -15.66
N ALA A 234 -19.46 15.72 -16.62
CA ALA A 234 -20.85 15.26 -16.51
C ALA A 234 -20.92 13.73 -16.33
N MET A 235 -20.13 12.97 -17.10
CA MET A 235 -20.01 11.52 -16.95
C MET A 235 -19.45 11.13 -15.58
N VAL A 236 -18.37 11.78 -15.13
CA VAL A 236 -17.78 11.54 -13.81
C VAL A 236 -18.79 11.82 -12.69
N ALA A 237 -19.53 12.93 -12.76
CA ALA A 237 -20.53 13.29 -11.77
C ALA A 237 -21.67 12.26 -11.70
N LEU A 238 -22.14 11.75 -12.85
CA LEU A 238 -23.13 10.67 -12.92
C LEU A 238 -22.61 9.38 -12.28
N MET A 239 -21.40 8.96 -12.63
CA MET A 239 -20.78 7.75 -12.08
C MET A 239 -20.51 7.84 -10.58
N SER A 240 -20.25 9.04 -10.07
CA SER A 240 -20.00 9.29 -8.65
C SER A 240 -21.28 9.41 -7.81
N GLY A 241 -22.47 9.28 -8.42
CA GLY A 241 -23.75 9.49 -7.75
C GLY A 241 -24.06 10.97 -7.44
N ASN A 242 -23.28 11.90 -7.98
CA ASN A 242 -23.44 13.35 -7.80
C ASN A 242 -24.24 14.01 -8.93
N GLY A 243 -24.84 13.24 -9.84
CA GLY A 243 -25.61 13.77 -10.98
C GLY A 243 -26.78 14.67 -10.58
N ASP A 244 -27.41 14.40 -9.44
CA ASP A 244 -28.53 15.19 -8.90
C ASP A 244 -28.08 16.34 -8.00
N ASN A 245 -26.77 16.50 -7.76
CA ASN A 245 -26.20 17.57 -6.95
C ASN A 245 -25.26 18.45 -7.79
N PRO A 246 -25.79 19.52 -8.43
CA PRO A 246 -25.00 20.40 -9.29
C PRO A 246 -23.82 21.08 -8.58
N GLU A 247 -23.94 21.35 -7.28
CA GLU A 247 -22.86 21.99 -6.52
C GLU A 247 -21.70 21.03 -6.28
N ALA A 248 -21.97 19.77 -5.94
CA ALA A 248 -20.95 18.74 -5.82
C ALA A 248 -20.28 18.44 -7.18
N ALA A 249 -21.05 18.43 -8.28
CA ALA A 249 -20.52 18.29 -9.63
C ALA A 249 -19.62 19.48 -10.02
N ASP A 250 -20.00 20.71 -9.64
CA ASP A 250 -19.20 21.91 -9.90
C ASP A 250 -17.87 21.88 -9.12
N GLN A 251 -17.90 21.51 -7.84
CA GLN A 251 -16.70 21.35 -7.01
C GLN A 251 -15.76 20.28 -7.57
N LEU A 252 -16.31 19.15 -8.00
CA LEU A 252 -15.54 18.08 -8.63
C LEU A 252 -14.87 18.57 -9.92
N GLY A 253 -15.61 19.31 -10.75
CA GLY A 253 -15.07 19.92 -11.98
C GLY A 253 -13.95 20.91 -11.71
N GLU A 254 -14.03 21.71 -10.65
CA GLU A 254 -12.92 22.60 -10.25
C GLU A 254 -11.66 21.83 -9.87
N ILE A 255 -11.80 20.78 -9.06
CA ILE A 255 -10.67 19.96 -8.63
C ILE A 255 -9.98 19.33 -9.85
N PHE A 256 -10.74 18.72 -10.75
CA PHE A 256 -10.19 18.16 -11.98
C PHE A 256 -9.57 19.22 -12.89
N ARG A 257 -10.19 20.40 -12.99
CA ARG A 257 -9.64 21.53 -13.78
C ARG A 257 -8.26 21.93 -13.28
N GLU A 258 -8.10 22.03 -11.96
CA GLU A 258 -6.82 22.36 -11.34
C GLU A 258 -5.77 21.26 -11.53
N GLU A 259 -6.13 20.00 -11.24
CA GLU A 259 -5.21 18.86 -11.33
C GLU A 259 -4.78 18.56 -12.78
N MET A 260 -5.68 18.77 -13.74
CA MET A 260 -5.44 18.49 -15.15
C MET A 260 -5.04 19.74 -15.96
N HIS A 261 -4.86 20.88 -15.29
CA HIS A 261 -4.51 22.17 -15.90
C HIS A 261 -5.37 22.53 -17.14
N VAL A 262 -6.68 22.36 -17.03
CA VAL A 262 -7.61 22.62 -18.14
C VAL A 262 -7.71 24.13 -18.37
N ASP A 263 -7.40 24.58 -19.59
CA ASP A 263 -7.66 25.95 -20.01
C ASP A 263 -9.15 26.14 -20.29
N ILE A 264 -9.79 26.97 -19.48
CA ILE A 264 -11.22 27.27 -19.58
C ILE A 264 -11.49 28.71 -20.01
N ALA A 265 -10.48 29.45 -20.49
CA ALA A 265 -10.67 30.83 -20.90
C ALA A 265 -11.83 30.99 -21.91
N PRO A 266 -12.66 32.05 -21.80
CA PRO A 266 -12.54 33.19 -20.89
C PRO A 266 -13.21 32.99 -19.51
N PHE A 267 -13.69 31.79 -19.20
CA PHE A 267 -14.38 31.51 -17.94
C PHE A 267 -13.38 31.46 -16.78
N GLN A 268 -13.82 31.82 -15.58
CA GLN A 268 -13.00 31.78 -14.37
C GLN A 268 -13.23 30.50 -13.57
N THR A 269 -14.42 29.91 -13.71
CA THR A 269 -14.82 28.69 -13.00
C THR A 269 -15.39 27.65 -13.96
N TYR A 270 -15.23 26.38 -13.63
CA TYR A 270 -15.91 25.26 -14.25
C TYR A 270 -17.43 25.46 -14.23
N ARG A 271 -17.99 26.02 -13.15
CA ARG A 271 -19.43 26.34 -13.07
C ARG A 271 -19.86 27.29 -14.19
N GLU A 272 -19.12 28.38 -14.40
CA GLU A 272 -19.39 29.32 -15.51
C GLU A 272 -19.30 28.62 -16.86
N LEU A 273 -18.23 27.86 -17.09
CA LEU A 273 -18.05 27.09 -18.32
C LEU A 273 -19.23 26.14 -18.56
N ARG A 274 -19.65 25.37 -17.55
CA ARG A 274 -20.76 24.41 -17.65
C ARG A 274 -22.09 25.11 -17.96
N LEU A 275 -22.39 26.22 -17.29
CA LEU A 275 -23.64 26.97 -17.52
C LEU A 275 -23.69 27.64 -18.89
N CYS A 276 -22.53 27.91 -19.51
CA CYS A 276 -22.42 28.48 -20.85
C CYS A 276 -22.24 27.43 -21.96
N SER A 277 -22.07 26.15 -21.61
CA SER A 277 -21.94 25.07 -22.58
C SER A 277 -23.31 24.67 -23.11
N ASN A 278 -23.38 24.36 -24.40
CA ASN A 278 -24.61 23.85 -25.02
C ASN A 278 -24.78 22.36 -24.66
N ASP A 279 -26.02 21.97 -24.32
CA ASP A 279 -26.34 20.59 -23.98
C ASP A 279 -25.97 19.64 -25.12
N GLU A 280 -26.22 20.00 -26.38
CA GLU A 280 -25.88 19.15 -27.53
C GLU A 280 -24.38 18.84 -27.63
N ASP A 281 -23.52 19.84 -27.37
CA ASP A 281 -22.06 19.67 -27.42
C ASP A 281 -21.56 18.81 -26.25
N MET A 282 -22.15 19.01 -25.07
CA MET A 282 -21.87 18.20 -23.87
C MET A 282 -22.27 16.72 -24.08
N PHE A 283 -23.49 16.47 -24.56
CA PHE A 283 -23.97 15.13 -24.85
C PHE A 283 -23.17 14.47 -25.98
N GLY A 284 -22.84 15.22 -27.03
CA GLY A 284 -21.97 14.74 -28.11
C GLY A 284 -20.59 14.31 -27.60
N ALA A 285 -20.00 15.09 -26.70
CA ALA A 285 -18.73 14.73 -26.06
C ALA A 285 -18.85 13.47 -25.18
N MET A 286 -19.92 13.34 -24.39
CA MET A 286 -20.17 12.15 -23.57
C MET A 286 -20.29 10.89 -24.43
N VAL A 287 -21.08 10.95 -25.52
CA VAL A 287 -21.23 9.83 -26.47
C VAL A 287 -19.89 9.47 -27.11
N GLY A 288 -19.09 10.46 -27.52
CA GLY A 288 -17.77 10.21 -28.09
C GLY A 288 -16.80 9.52 -27.10
N ILE A 289 -16.85 9.89 -25.82
CA ILE A 289 -16.06 9.23 -24.77
C ILE A 289 -16.55 7.79 -24.57
N GLU A 290 -17.86 7.58 -24.49
CA GLU A 290 -18.46 6.26 -24.34
C GLU A 290 -18.09 5.33 -25.52
N GLU A 291 -18.22 5.80 -26.76
CA GLU A 291 -17.86 5.05 -27.96
C GLU A 291 -16.37 4.68 -27.99
N SER A 292 -15.49 5.60 -27.55
CA SER A 292 -14.06 5.34 -27.44
C SER A 292 -13.75 4.26 -26.39
N LEU A 293 -14.43 4.29 -25.23
CA LEU A 293 -14.27 3.28 -24.19
C LEU A 293 -14.78 1.92 -24.65
N GLN A 294 -15.97 1.87 -25.27
CA GLN A 294 -16.54 0.65 -25.82
C GLN A 294 -15.64 0.05 -26.90
N SER A 295 -15.08 0.86 -27.79
CA SER A 295 -14.15 0.41 -28.84
C SER A 295 -12.90 -0.24 -28.24
N ARG A 296 -12.36 0.32 -27.15
CA ARG A 296 -11.19 -0.23 -26.46
C ARG A 296 -11.50 -1.56 -25.78
N ILE A 297 -12.64 -1.64 -25.08
CA ILE A 297 -13.12 -2.89 -24.46
C ILE A 297 -13.33 -3.98 -25.53
N LEU A 298 -13.95 -3.63 -26.66
CA LEU A 298 -14.17 -4.56 -27.76
C LEU A 298 -12.85 -5.06 -28.35
N LEU A 299 -11.85 -4.19 -28.47
CA LEU A 299 -10.51 -4.58 -28.93
C LEU A 299 -9.85 -5.56 -27.94
N GLU A 300 -9.89 -5.27 -26.65
CA GLU A 300 -9.35 -6.17 -25.61
C GLU A 300 -10.04 -7.53 -25.63
N VAL A 301 -11.37 -7.56 -25.72
CA VAL A 301 -12.15 -8.81 -25.81
C VAL A 301 -11.84 -9.55 -27.11
N ALA A 302 -11.75 -8.85 -28.24
CA ALA A 302 -11.42 -9.48 -29.53
C ALA A 302 -10.00 -10.05 -29.57
N LEU A 303 -9.07 -9.50 -28.78
CA LEU A 303 -7.72 -10.00 -28.67
C LEU A 303 -7.61 -11.13 -27.63
N SER A 304 -8.45 -11.13 -26.59
CA SER A 304 -8.57 -12.25 -25.66
C SER A 304 -8.90 -13.53 -26.44
N ASP A 305 -8.13 -14.59 -26.20
CA ASP A 305 -8.23 -15.90 -26.89
C ASP A 305 -7.70 -16.00 -28.34
N THR A 306 -7.20 -14.93 -28.95
CA THR A 306 -6.60 -15.01 -30.31
C THR A 306 -5.14 -15.44 -30.32
N GLY A 307 -4.47 -15.44 -29.16
CA GLY A 307 -3.03 -15.65 -29.06
C GLY A 307 -2.18 -14.50 -29.62
N ILE A 308 -2.81 -13.40 -30.04
CA ILE A 308 -2.14 -12.17 -30.45
C ILE A 308 -1.77 -11.40 -29.17
N SER A 309 -0.48 -11.38 -28.84
CA SER A 309 0.03 -10.57 -27.74
C SER A 309 0.28 -9.14 -28.21
N GLU A 310 0.02 -8.18 -27.33
CA GLU A 310 0.41 -6.78 -27.55
C GLU A 310 1.91 -6.64 -27.83
N SER A 311 2.26 -5.62 -28.60
CA SER A 311 3.65 -5.26 -28.81
C SER A 311 4.29 -4.77 -27.50
N ARG A 312 5.62 -4.87 -27.37
CA ARG A 312 6.33 -4.32 -26.22
C ARG A 312 6.12 -2.81 -26.05
N GLU A 313 5.97 -2.10 -27.16
CA GLU A 313 5.72 -0.66 -27.17
C GLU A 313 4.35 -0.34 -26.58
N SER A 314 3.30 -1.05 -27.02
CA SER A 314 1.95 -0.92 -26.47
C SER A 314 1.88 -1.27 -24.99
N GLN A 315 2.60 -2.32 -24.56
CA GLN A 315 2.70 -2.69 -23.15
C GLN A 315 3.37 -1.57 -22.32
N PHE A 316 4.43 -0.96 -22.85
CA PHE A 316 5.10 0.15 -22.20
C PHE A 316 4.19 1.38 -22.08
N GLU A 317 3.48 1.74 -23.16
CA GLU A 317 2.48 2.80 -23.13
C GLU A 317 1.39 2.53 -22.10
N GLY A 318 0.91 1.28 -21.98
CA GLY A 318 -0.06 0.87 -20.98
C GLY A 318 0.47 1.05 -19.55
N VAL A 319 1.70 0.60 -19.28
CA VAL A 319 2.34 0.80 -17.95
C VAL A 319 2.50 2.28 -17.64
N TYR A 320 3.00 3.07 -18.59
CA TYR A 320 3.17 4.51 -18.42
C TYR A 320 1.84 5.22 -18.13
N PHE A 321 0.80 4.89 -18.89
CA PHE A 321 -0.54 5.43 -18.68
C PHE A 321 -1.09 5.08 -17.29
N ASN A 322 -0.90 3.83 -16.83
CA ASN A 322 -1.31 3.42 -15.49
C ASN A 322 -0.57 4.18 -14.40
N MET A 323 0.73 4.45 -14.58
CA MET A 323 1.48 5.25 -13.61
C MET A 323 1.01 6.71 -13.56
N LEU A 324 0.70 7.33 -14.70
CA LEU A 324 0.11 8.67 -14.74
C LEU A 324 -1.26 8.71 -14.05
N ASN A 325 -2.09 7.68 -14.27
CA ASN A 325 -3.36 7.56 -13.57
C ASN A 325 -3.16 7.42 -12.07
N ASP A 326 -2.21 6.60 -11.62
CA ASP A 326 -1.91 6.44 -10.20
C ASP A 326 -1.48 7.76 -9.56
N TYR A 327 -0.67 8.56 -10.26
CA TYR A 327 -0.30 9.90 -9.81
C TYR A 327 -1.55 10.80 -9.67
N LEU A 328 -2.37 10.89 -10.73
CA LEU A 328 -3.57 11.72 -10.74
C LEU A 328 -4.59 11.28 -9.67
N PHE A 329 -4.87 9.99 -9.54
CA PHE A 329 -5.81 9.49 -8.54
C PHE A 329 -5.32 9.71 -7.11
N THR A 330 -4.01 9.62 -6.87
CA THR A 330 -3.42 9.95 -5.57
C THR A 330 -3.61 11.44 -5.25
N ARG A 331 -3.37 12.34 -6.21
CA ARG A 331 -3.63 13.77 -6.09
C ARG A 331 -5.12 14.07 -5.82
N LEU A 332 -6.01 13.42 -6.57
CA LEU A 332 -7.45 13.59 -6.45
C LEU A 332 -7.99 13.11 -5.10
N ARG A 333 -7.52 11.97 -4.57
CA ARG A 333 -7.91 11.44 -3.24
C ARG A 333 -7.58 12.37 -2.08
N ARG A 334 -6.58 13.22 -2.23
CA ARG A 334 -6.24 14.24 -1.23
C ARG A 334 -7.21 15.41 -1.21
N LYS A 335 -8.00 15.59 -2.28
CA LYS A 335 -8.98 16.67 -2.43
C LYS A 335 -10.43 16.19 -2.43
N ILE A 336 -10.66 14.91 -2.71
CA ILE A 336 -11.99 14.30 -2.88
C ILE A 336 -12.08 13.08 -1.97
N ARG A 337 -13.16 12.98 -1.18
CA ARG A 337 -13.50 11.75 -0.46
C ARG A 337 -14.18 10.76 -1.39
N PHE A 338 -13.69 9.54 -1.39
CA PHE A 338 -14.27 8.42 -2.12
C PHE A 338 -15.05 7.51 -1.16
N ALA A 339 -15.97 6.73 -1.71
CA ALA A 339 -16.86 5.86 -0.92
C ALA A 339 -16.12 4.73 -0.18
N ASP A 340 -14.88 4.45 -0.55
CA ASP A 340 -14.00 3.42 0.01
C ASP A 340 -12.96 3.96 1.01
N ASP A 341 -13.07 5.23 1.41
CA ASP A 341 -12.17 5.85 2.39
C ASP A 341 -12.58 5.47 3.83
N ASP A 342 -12.36 4.19 4.19
CA ASP A 342 -12.64 3.63 5.54
C ASP A 342 -11.39 3.58 6.46
N PHE A 343 -10.36 4.39 6.17
CA PHE A 343 -9.11 4.44 6.95
C PHE A 343 -9.12 5.47 8.09
#